data_AF-A0A3S0H647-F1
#
_entry.id   AF-A0A3S0H647-F1
#
_cell.length_a   1.000
_cell.length_b   1.000
_cell.length_c   1.000
_cell.angle_alpha   90.00
_cell.angle_beta   90.00
_cell.angle_gamma   90.00
#
_symmetry.space_group_name_H-M   'P 1'
#
loop_
_entity.id
_entity.type
_entity.pdbx_description
1 polymer ?
#
loop_
_entity_poly.entity_id
_entity_poly.type
_entity_poly.pdbx_seq_one_letter_code
_entity_poly.pdbx_strand_id
1 'polypeptide(L)'
;MALPKKQGLRKLQVGTTGYYWKLRNERNGEMTITIGEVANPNCRLTVHTNWYDPWLMLGDRTGQRWTTGIITPALVRQAINYALSQQWGEEGNRNWVLNYQNETFSIRPPFTNSI
;
A
#
# COMPACT_ATOMS: atom_id res chain seq x y z
N MET A 1 -7.27 -12.50 20.10
CA MET A 1 -7.15 -11.04 20.27
C MET A 1 -8.10 -10.33 19.30
N ALA A 2 -8.94 -9.42 19.78
CA ALA A 2 -9.90 -8.70 18.94
C ALA A 2 -9.24 -7.47 18.29
N LEU A 3 -9.36 -7.34 16.97
CA LEU A 3 -8.89 -6.16 16.23
C LEU A 3 -9.68 -4.92 16.71
N PRO A 4 -9.01 -3.77 16.92
CA PRO A 4 -9.66 -2.55 17.38
C PRO A 4 -10.73 -2.10 16.38
N LYS A 5 -11.93 -1.71 16.86
CA LYS A 5 -13.07 -1.17 16.09
C LYS A 5 -12.76 0.21 15.48
N LYS A 6 -11.70 0.32 14.68
CA LYS A 6 -11.37 1.52 13.92
C LYS A 6 -12.12 1.47 12.60
N GLN A 7 -12.93 2.49 12.31
CA GLN A 7 -13.65 2.62 11.03
C GLN A 7 -12.68 2.45 9.85
N GLY A 8 -13.10 1.72 8.81
CA GLY A 8 -12.31 1.50 7.59
C GLY A 8 -11.24 0.41 7.67
N LEU A 9 -11.11 -0.30 8.79
CA LEU A 9 -10.18 -1.43 8.93
C LEU A 9 -10.84 -2.70 8.38
N ARG A 10 -10.25 -3.26 7.32
CA ARG A 10 -10.75 -4.42 6.59
C ARG A 10 -9.84 -5.62 6.85
N LYS A 11 -10.41 -6.82 6.91
CA LYS A 11 -9.63 -8.06 7.07
C LYS A 11 -9.43 -8.72 5.71
N LEU A 12 -8.30 -9.40 5.56
CA LEU A 12 -7.98 -10.20 4.38
C LEU A 12 -7.17 -11.41 4.81
N GLN A 13 -7.40 -12.55 4.16
CA GLN A 13 -6.57 -13.74 4.31
C GLN A 13 -5.77 -13.97 3.04
N VAL A 14 -4.47 -14.22 3.20
CA VAL A 14 -3.54 -14.60 2.14
C VAL A 14 -2.82 -15.87 2.59
N GLY A 15 -3.09 -16.99 1.92
CA GLY A 15 -2.67 -18.31 2.41
C GLY A 15 -3.28 -18.63 3.78
N THR A 16 -2.43 -19.01 4.73
CA THR A 16 -2.79 -19.28 6.13
C THR A 16 -2.68 -18.05 7.04
N THR A 17 -2.12 -16.95 6.53
CA THR A 17 -1.83 -15.76 7.33
C THR A 17 -2.97 -14.73 7.23
N GLY A 18 -3.41 -14.24 8.39
CA GLY A 18 -4.40 -13.20 8.52
C GLY A 18 -3.77 -11.81 8.48
N TYR A 19 -4.32 -10.93 7.64
CA TYR A 19 -3.92 -9.53 7.52
C TYR A 19 -5.09 -8.60 7.77
N TYR A 20 -4.77 -7.39 8.19
CA TYR A 20 -5.69 -6.26 8.16
C TYR A 20 -5.15 -5.19 7.22
N TRP A 21 -6.05 -4.45 6.59
CA TRP A 21 -5.68 -3.31 5.77
C TRP A 21 -6.65 -2.16 5.97
N LYS A 22 -6.16 -0.95 5.71
CA LYS A 22 -6.96 0.28 5.74
C LYS A 22 -6.55 1.17 4.60
N LEU A 23 -7.51 1.93 4.12
CA LEU A 23 -7.31 2.98 3.14
C LEU A 23 -7.18 4.32 3.86
N ARG A 24 -6.22 5.14 3.45
CA ARG A 24 -6.08 6.53 3.90
C ARG A 24 -5.95 7.41 2.67
N ASN A 25 -6.76 8.47 2.63
CA ASN A 25 -6.54 9.57 1.70
C ASN A 25 -5.56 10.55 2.33
N GLU A 26 -4.52 10.92 1.60
CA GLU A 26 -3.55 11.94 1.99
C GLU A 26 -4.02 13.31 1.49
N ARG A 27 -3.52 14.39 2.09
CA ARG A 27 -4.01 15.77 1.81
C ARG A 27 -3.77 16.24 0.37
N ASN A 28 -2.87 15.58 -0.34
CA ASN A 28 -2.40 15.84 -1.70
C ASN A 28 -3.13 15.00 -2.77
N GLY A 29 -4.21 14.30 -2.40
CA GLY A 29 -4.96 13.42 -3.31
C GLY A 29 -4.34 12.04 -3.48
N GLU A 30 -3.14 11.81 -2.93
CA GLU A 30 -2.50 10.50 -2.87
C GLU A 30 -3.29 9.56 -1.96
N MET A 31 -3.36 8.28 -2.34
CA MET A 31 -3.99 7.26 -1.52
C MET A 31 -2.96 6.28 -1.01
N THR A 32 -3.02 6.04 0.30
CA THR A 32 -2.13 5.11 1.00
C THR A 32 -2.92 3.92 1.53
N ILE A 33 -2.48 2.72 1.19
CA ILE A 33 -2.98 1.47 1.77
C ILE A 33 -2.01 1.03 2.86
N THR A 34 -2.46 0.97 4.11
CA THR A 34 -1.65 0.37 5.19
C THR A 34 -2.13 -1.05 5.43
N ILE A 35 -1.21 -2.00 5.39
CA ILE A 35 -1.43 -3.43 5.61
C ILE A 35 -0.60 -3.84 6.83
N GLY A 36 -1.17 -4.67 7.69
CA GLY A 36 -0.44 -5.26 8.81
C GLY A 36 -0.85 -6.69 9.07
N GLU A 37 0.06 -7.46 9.62
CA GLU A 37 -0.18 -8.85 9.98
C GLU A 37 -0.93 -8.95 11.32
N VAL A 38 -1.90 -9.86 11.41
CA VAL A 38 -2.69 -10.06 12.64
C VAL A 38 -1.84 -10.67 13.76
N ALA A 39 -0.95 -11.61 13.43
CA ALA A 39 -0.08 -12.26 14.40
C ALA A 39 1.07 -11.35 14.85
N ASN A 40 1.55 -10.46 13.96
CA ASN A 40 2.66 -9.56 14.24
C ASN A 40 2.32 -8.11 13.81
N PRO A 41 1.72 -7.30 14.70
CA PRO A 41 1.29 -5.93 14.37
C PRO A 41 2.44 -4.94 14.11
N ASN A 42 3.68 -5.36 14.38
CA ASN A 42 4.90 -4.61 14.04
C ASN A 42 5.38 -4.87 12.60
N CYS A 43 4.86 -5.91 11.94
CA CYS A 43 5.07 -6.13 10.52
C CYS A 43 4.04 -5.32 9.72
N ARG A 44 4.50 -4.27 9.06
CA ARG A 44 3.65 -3.34 8.30
C ARG A 44 4.16 -3.15 6.88
N LEU A 45 3.20 -3.08 5.98
CA LEU A 45 3.40 -2.78 4.57
C LEU A 45 2.56 -1.56 4.21
N THR A 46 3.19 -0.56 3.63
CA THR A 46 2.52 0.66 3.18
C THR A 46 2.60 0.69 1.66
N VAL A 47 1.46 0.79 0.99
CA VAL A 47 1.41 0.89 -0.48
C VAL A 47 0.92 2.28 -0.82
N HIS A 48 1.77 3.07 -1.45
CA HIS A 48 1.38 4.31 -2.10
C HIS A 48 0.79 3.95 -3.44
N THR A 49 -0.47 4.27 -3.64
CA THR A 49 -1.04 4.35 -4.98
C THR A 49 -0.89 5.81 -5.37
N ASN A 50 -0.19 6.09 -6.47
CA ASN A 50 -0.18 7.43 -7.06
C ASN A 50 -1.56 7.68 -7.68
N TRP A 51 -2.52 7.90 -6.80
CA TRP A 51 -3.81 8.42 -7.12
C TRP A 51 -3.63 9.93 -7.18
N TYR A 52 -3.86 10.49 -8.36
CA TYR A 52 -3.97 11.93 -8.53
C TYR A 52 -5.40 12.18 -8.98
N ASP A 53 -6.05 13.18 -8.38
CA ASP A 53 -7.32 13.68 -8.89
C ASP A 53 -7.08 14.14 -10.33
N PRO A 54 -7.75 13.58 -11.35
CA PRO A 54 -7.58 13.98 -12.74
C PRO A 54 -7.83 15.49 -12.95
N TRP A 55 -8.64 16.12 -12.09
CA TRP A 55 -8.92 17.56 -12.12
C TRP A 55 -7.79 18.41 -11.53
N LEU A 56 -6.91 17.84 -10.71
CA LEU A 56 -5.72 18.53 -10.17
C LEU A 56 -4.53 18.52 -11.16
N MET A 57 -4.63 17.80 -12.29
CA MET A 57 -3.58 17.70 -13.30
C MET A 57 -3.76 18.66 -14.47
N LEU A 58 -4.27 19.85 -14.18
CA LEU A 58 -4.28 21.00 -15.09
C LEU A 58 -2.88 21.62 -15.15
N GLY A 59 -1.87 20.91 -15.66
CA GLY A 59 -0.53 21.50 -15.77
C GLY A 59 0.56 20.66 -16.42
N ASP A 60 0.56 19.34 -16.24
CA ASP A 60 1.66 18.52 -16.76
C ASP A 60 1.44 18.10 -18.22
N ARG A 61 2.21 18.75 -19.10
CA ARG A 61 2.25 18.58 -20.57
C ARG A 61 2.69 17.19 -21.06
N THR A 62 2.88 16.20 -20.19
CA THR A 62 3.32 14.85 -20.58
C THR A 62 2.18 13.86 -20.85
N GLY A 63 0.92 14.24 -20.64
CA GLY A 63 -0.23 13.52 -21.21
C GLY A 63 -0.42 12.07 -20.74
N GLN A 64 0.31 11.61 -19.72
CA GLN A 64 0.13 10.27 -19.19
C GLN A 64 -1.12 10.27 -18.31
N ARG A 65 -2.27 9.94 -18.92
CA ARG A 65 -3.53 9.71 -18.20
C ARG A 65 -3.34 8.54 -17.24
N TRP A 66 -3.08 8.83 -15.98
CA TRP A 66 -3.08 7.81 -14.94
C TRP A 66 -4.53 7.37 -14.72
N THR A 67 -4.88 6.19 -15.23
CA THR A 67 -6.20 5.60 -15.00
C THR A 67 -6.34 5.27 -13.52
N THR A 68 -7.35 5.87 -12.90
CA THR A 68 -7.76 5.62 -11.52
C THR A 68 -8.12 4.15 -11.33
N GLY A 69 -7.17 3.35 -10.83
CA GLY A 69 -7.44 1.98 -10.44
C GLY A 69 -8.32 1.95 -9.19
N ILE A 70 -9.39 1.16 -9.22
CA ILE A 70 -10.21 0.92 -8.03
C ILE A 70 -9.38 0.09 -7.04
N ILE A 71 -9.22 0.58 -5.80
CA ILE A 71 -8.53 -0.18 -4.74
C ILE A 71 -9.45 -1.31 -4.27
N THR A 72 -9.18 -2.51 -4.78
CA THR A 72 -9.93 -3.72 -4.46
C THR A 72 -9.17 -4.61 -3.46
N PRO A 73 -9.85 -5.51 -2.74
CA PRO A 73 -9.17 -6.53 -1.94
C PRO A 73 -8.21 -7.40 -2.76
N ALA A 74 -8.46 -7.58 -4.06
CA ALA A 74 -7.59 -8.30 -4.98
C ALA A 74 -6.25 -7.57 -5.18
N LEU A 75 -6.28 -6.25 -5.37
CA LEU A 75 -5.08 -5.41 -5.45
C LEU A 75 -4.26 -5.47 -4.15
N VAL A 76 -4.93 -5.43 -3.00
CA VAL A 76 -4.28 -5.59 -1.69
C VAL A 76 -3.62 -6.97 -1.56
N ARG A 77 -4.27 -8.03 -2.03
CA ARG A 77 -3.70 -9.38 -2.07
C ARG A 77 -2.46 -9.46 -2.98
N GLN A 78 -2.52 -8.84 -4.15
CA GLN A 78 -1.38 -8.77 -5.07
C GLN A 78 -0.19 -8.03 -4.43
N ALA A 79 -0.45 -6.91 -3.75
CA ALA A 79 0.58 -6.16 -3.04
C ALA A 79 1.26 -6.99 -1.94
N ILE A 80 0.48 -7.77 -1.18
CA ILE A 80 1.01 -8.68 -0.16
C ILE A 80 1.87 -9.76 -0.82
N ASN A 81 1.38 -10.41 -1.87
CA ASN A 81 2.12 -11.46 -2.57
C ASN A 81 3.43 -10.92 -3.15
N TYR A 82 3.41 -9.72 -3.72
CA TYR A 82 4.62 -9.05 -4.21
C TYR A 82 5.58 -8.73 -3.06
N ALA A 83 5.11 -8.18 -1.94
CA ALA A 83 5.97 -7.91 -0.79
C ALA A 83 6.62 -9.20 -0.25
N LEU A 84 5.84 -10.28 -0.13
CA LEU A 84 6.34 -11.58 0.32
C LEU A 84 7.37 -12.17 -0.64
N SER A 85 7.20 -12.03 -1.95
CA SER A 85 8.20 -12.49 -2.93
C SER A 85 9.51 -11.71 -2.85
N GLN A 86 9.48 -10.54 -2.21
CA GLN A 86 10.61 -9.67 -1.95
C GLN A 86 11.12 -9.81 -0.50
N GLN A 87 10.73 -10.85 0.23
CA GLN A 87 11.19 -11.12 1.61
C GLN A 87 10.68 -10.13 2.67
N TRP A 88 9.54 -9.46 2.42
CA TRP A 88 8.84 -8.71 3.47
C TRP A 88 8.42 -9.65 4.61
N GLY A 89 8.70 -9.25 5.85
CA GLY A 89 8.37 -10.04 7.05
C GLY A 89 9.53 -10.88 7.60
N GLU A 90 10.63 -11.02 6.87
CA GLU A 90 11.88 -11.62 7.37
C GLU A 90 12.61 -10.68 8.35
N GLU A 91 13.58 -11.21 9.13
CA GLU A 91 14.32 -10.45 10.14
C GLU A 91 14.97 -9.19 9.55
N GLY A 92 14.71 -8.03 10.16
CA GLY A 92 15.17 -6.71 9.68
C GLY A 92 14.22 -6.00 8.71
N ASN A 93 13.33 -6.71 8.01
CA ASN A 93 12.49 -6.17 6.93
C ASN A 93 11.00 -6.10 7.29
N ARG A 94 10.70 -5.47 8.44
CA ARG A 94 9.32 -5.44 9.01
C ARG A 94 8.49 -4.23 8.60
N ASN A 95 9.10 -3.17 8.09
CA ASN A 95 8.41 -1.97 7.65
C ASN A 95 8.78 -1.66 6.20
N TRP A 96 7.87 -1.96 5.28
CA TRP A 96 8.11 -1.81 3.84
C TRP A 96 7.17 -0.78 3.23
N VAL A 97 7.68 -0.10 2.20
CA VAL A 97 6.93 0.87 1.42
C VAL A 97 6.97 0.44 -0.04
N LEU A 98 5.80 0.21 -0.62
CA LEU A 98 5.63 -0.07 -2.04
C LEU A 98 5.02 1.14 -2.73
N ASN A 99 5.35 1.27 -4.01
CA ASN A 99 4.67 2.16 -4.93
C ASN A 99 3.89 1.30 -5.93
N TYR A 100 2.64 1.66 -6.19
CA TYR A 100 1.80 1.02 -7.19
C TYR A 100 1.46 2.04 -8.27
N GLN A 101 1.97 1.79 -9.48
CA GLN A 101 1.83 2.65 -10.65
C GLN A 101 1.72 1.79 -11.91
N ASN A 102 0.84 2.16 -12.84
CA ASN A 102 0.69 1.48 -14.13
C ASN A 102 0.61 -0.05 -13.99
N GLU A 103 -0.25 -0.52 -13.07
CA GLU A 103 -0.46 -1.95 -12.77
C GLU A 103 0.76 -2.70 -12.22
N THR A 104 1.83 -1.98 -11.88
CA THR A 104 3.11 -2.56 -11.44
C THR A 104 3.43 -2.12 -10.02
N PHE A 105 4.00 -3.03 -9.23
CA PHE A 105 4.53 -2.75 -7.90
C PHE A 105 6.04 -2.53 -7.98
N SER A 106 6.54 -1.53 -7.27
CA SER A 106 7.97 -1.32 -7.05
C SER A 106 8.25 -1.04 -5.58
N ILE A 107 9.39 -1.52 -5.09
CA ILE A 107 9.85 -1.20 -3.73
C ILE A 107 10.29 0.25 -3.72
N ARG A 108 9.71 1.04 -2.80
CA ARG A 108 10.22 2.38 -2.52
C ARG A 108 11.42 2.20 -1.60
N PRO A 109 12.63 2.68 -1.97
CA PRO A 109 13.74 2.68 -1.03
C PRO A 109 13.31 3.46 0.23
N PRO A 110 13.75 3.04 1.44
CA PRO A 110 13.56 3.87 2.62
C PRO A 110 14.14 5.25 2.30
N PHE A 111 13.42 6.32 2.62
CA PHE A 111 13.94 7.67 2.47
C PHE A 111 15.27 7.75 3.22
N THR A 112 16.39 7.63 2.50
CA THR A 112 17.64 8.21 2.94
C THR A 112 17.41 9.70 2.89
N ASN A 113 17.15 10.31 4.05
CA ASN A 113 17.46 11.70 4.22
C ASN A 113 18.96 11.83 3.96
N SER A 114 19.32 12.12 2.72
CA SER A 114 20.63 12.67 2.40
C SER A 114 20.64 14.05 3.05
N ILE A 115 21.23 14.11 4.24
CA ILE A 115 21.70 15.35 4.87
C ILE A 115 23.03 15.70 4.21
#